data_AF-A0A1I4VDX6-F1
#
_entry.id   AF-A0A1I4VDX6-F1
#
_cell.length_a   1.000
_cell.length_b   1.000
_cell.length_c   1.000
_cell.angle_alpha   90.00
_cell.angle_beta   90.00
_cell.angle_gamma   90.00
#
_symmetry.space_group_name_H-M   'P 1'
#
loop_
_entity.id
_entity.type
_entity.pdbx_description
1 polymer ?
#
loop_
_entity_poly.entity_id
_entity_poly.type
_entity_poly.pdbx_seq_one_letter_code
_entity_poly.pdbx_strand_id
1 'polypeptide(L)'
;MQPGSIVSFRNRDWVLLPAEEPDVALLRPLTGTSEDVVAVHLPLAQLLGYTFPFERLSPSRFPWPSSDEVADAQSVHLLWQAARLLLREGAAPFRSLGRISVRPRTYQLVPLMMALRIWPVRLLIADDVGVGKTIEAGLIVRELWEQGEIRRFAVLCPPYLCDQWQKELQEKFHFDAVVINSATAGRLDRQTPPGRSV
;
A
#
# COMPACT_ATOMS: atom_id res chain seq x y z
N MET A 1 -21.17 2.69 12.31
CA MET A 1 -20.58 1.65 11.43
C MET A 1 -19.23 1.28 11.99
N GLN A 2 -18.77 0.03 11.84
CA GLN A 2 -17.46 -0.39 12.34
C GLN A 2 -16.41 -0.30 11.22
N PRO A 3 -15.17 0.15 11.49
CA PRO A 3 -14.07 0.05 10.54
C PRO A 3 -13.93 -1.40 10.02
N GLY A 4 -13.65 -1.54 8.73
CA GLY A 4 -13.60 -2.80 7.99
C GLY A 4 -14.94 -3.25 7.38
N SER A 5 -16.06 -2.62 7.76
CA SER A 5 -17.37 -2.91 7.15
C SER A 5 -17.48 -2.36 5.72
N ILE A 6 -18.36 -2.98 4.92
CA ILE A 6 -18.71 -2.50 3.59
C ILE A 6 -19.85 -1.48 3.71
N VAL A 7 -19.70 -0.34 3.04
CA VAL A 7 -20.67 0.75 3.00
C VAL A 7 -20.95 1.15 1.57
N SER A 8 -22.19 1.55 1.29
CA SER A 8 -22.56 2.15 0.02
C SER A 8 -22.47 3.68 0.13
N PHE A 9 -21.85 4.30 -0.87
CA PHE A 9 -21.74 5.75 -1.01
C PHE A 9 -21.60 6.10 -2.49
N ARG A 10 -22.41 7.06 -2.96
CA ARG A 10 -22.45 7.51 -4.37
C ARG A 10 -22.61 6.36 -5.36
N ASN A 11 -23.54 5.45 -5.07
CA ASN A 11 -23.88 4.27 -5.89
C ASN A 11 -22.70 3.31 -6.11
N ARG A 12 -21.77 3.23 -5.15
CA ARG A 12 -20.64 2.30 -5.16
C ARG A 12 -20.43 1.73 -3.76
N ASP A 13 -19.84 0.54 -3.70
CA ASP A 13 -19.44 -0.10 -2.46
C ASP A 13 -17.99 0.23 -2.10
N TRP A 14 -17.79 0.49 -0.81
CA TRP A 14 -16.52 0.92 -0.23
C TRP A 14 -16.22 0.12 1.04
N VAL A 15 -14.95 -0.05 1.35
CA VAL A 15 -14.48 -0.46 2.67
C VAL A 15 -14.31 0.78 3.53
N LEU A 16 -14.98 0.81 4.69
CA LEU A 16 -14.80 1.85 5.69
C LEU A 16 -13.46 1.64 6.42
N LEU A 17 -12.57 2.62 6.39
CA LEU A 17 -11.29 2.61 7.08
C LEU A 17 -11.36 3.32 8.44
N PRO A 18 -10.41 3.06 9.36
CA PRO A 18 -10.27 3.86 10.58
C PRO A 18 -9.95 5.32 10.23
N ALA A 19 -10.57 6.27 10.91
CA ALA A 19 -10.31 7.70 10.78
C ALA A 19 -9.95 8.29 12.15
N GLU A 20 -9.04 9.26 12.18
CA GLU A 20 -8.66 9.99 13.40
C GLU A 20 -9.72 11.03 13.80
N GLU A 21 -10.32 11.67 12.80
CA GLU A 21 -11.36 12.68 12.99
C GLU A 21 -12.75 12.05 13.03
N PRO A 22 -13.59 12.37 14.03
CA PRO A 22 -14.90 11.74 14.20
C PRO A 22 -15.92 12.11 13.10
N ASP A 23 -15.74 13.27 12.46
CA ASP A 23 -16.63 13.79 11.42
C ASP A 23 -16.21 13.37 10.00
N VAL A 24 -15.15 12.57 9.87
CA VAL A 24 -14.62 12.12 8.58
C VAL A 24 -14.69 10.61 8.49
N ALA A 25 -15.27 10.10 7.41
CA ALA A 25 -15.16 8.70 7.02
C ALA A 25 -14.11 8.55 5.91
N LEU A 26 -13.18 7.63 6.11
CA LEU A 26 -12.22 7.24 5.07
C LEU A 26 -12.77 6.02 4.33
N LEU A 27 -12.93 6.13 3.02
CA LEU A 27 -13.51 5.11 2.17
C LEU A 27 -12.48 4.64 1.14
N ARG A 28 -12.26 3.33 1.08
CA ARG A 28 -11.44 2.71 0.03
C ARG A 28 -12.31 1.88 -0.91
N PRO A 29 -12.15 1.97 -2.24
CA PRO A 29 -12.87 1.09 -3.15
C PRO A 29 -12.57 -0.37 -2.84
N LEU A 30 -13.54 -1.27 -3.06
CA LEU A 30 -13.37 -2.71 -2.80
C LEU A 30 -12.17 -3.32 -3.54
N THR A 31 -11.91 -2.84 -4.76
CA THR A 31 -10.79 -3.24 -5.62
C THR A 31 -9.67 -2.20 -5.66
N GLY A 32 -9.73 -1.19 -4.80
CA GLY A 32 -8.81 -0.06 -4.77
C GLY A 32 -7.73 -0.22 -3.70
N THR A 33 -6.68 0.56 -3.86
CA THR A 33 -5.50 0.57 -2.99
C THR A 33 -5.58 1.67 -1.94
N SER A 34 -4.56 1.82 -1.10
CA SER A 34 -4.47 2.93 -0.15
C SER A 34 -4.37 4.31 -0.82
N GLU A 35 -3.97 4.37 -2.10
CA GLU A 35 -3.90 5.63 -2.85
C GLU A 35 -5.28 6.09 -3.34
N ASP A 36 -6.25 5.17 -3.42
CA ASP A 36 -7.62 5.44 -3.89
C ASP A 36 -8.57 5.84 -2.75
N VAL A 37 -8.03 6.14 -1.57
CA VAL A 37 -8.84 6.48 -0.39
C VAL A 37 -9.46 7.86 -0.55
N VAL A 38 -10.77 7.92 -0.33
CA VAL A 38 -11.55 9.16 -0.34
C VAL A 38 -12.00 9.50 1.07
N ALA A 39 -11.76 10.74 1.48
CA ALA A 39 -12.32 11.29 2.72
C ALA A 39 -13.72 11.85 2.47
N VAL A 40 -14.66 11.49 3.32
CA VAL A 40 -16.04 11.96 3.29
C VAL A 40 -16.37 12.67 4.59
N HIS A 41 -16.69 13.96 4.50
CA HIS A 41 -17.15 14.74 5.63
C HIS A 41 -18.60 14.39 5.95
N LEU A 42 -18.82 13.67 7.06
CA LEU A 42 -20.09 13.06 7.45
C LEU A 42 -21.22 14.08 7.62
N PRO A 43 -21.04 15.24 8.30
CA PRO A 43 -22.10 16.23 8.41
C PRO A 43 -22.58 16.76 7.05
N LEU A 44 -21.63 16.97 6.11
CA LEU A 44 -21.96 17.47 4.77
C LEU A 44 -22.69 16.41 3.95
N ALA A 45 -22.21 15.17 4.00
CA ALA A 45 -22.85 14.03 3.34
C ALA A 45 -24.29 13.83 3.85
N GLN A 46 -24.53 14.00 5.15
CA GLN A 46 -25.87 13.87 5.74
C GLN A 46 -26.82 15.00 5.30
N LEU A 47 -26.33 16.24 5.20
CA LEU A 47 -27.09 17.38 4.67
C LEU A 47 -27.47 17.16 3.20
N LEU A 48 -26.49 16.80 2.36
CA LEU A 48 -26.72 16.50 0.94
C LEU A 48 -27.63 15.29 0.75
N GLY A 49 -27.55 14.32 1.66
CA GLY A 49 -28.37 13.10 1.69
C GLY A 49 -29.88 13.32 1.74
N TYR A 50 -30.35 14.52 2.11
CA TYR A 50 -31.77 14.87 2.03
C TYR A 50 -32.25 15.03 0.59
N THR A 51 -31.47 15.74 -0.24
CA THR A 51 -31.78 15.99 -1.65
C THR A 51 -31.28 14.84 -2.54
N PHE A 52 -30.13 14.29 -2.21
CA PHE A 52 -29.44 13.24 -2.97
C PHE A 52 -29.23 12.02 -2.08
N PRO A 53 -30.16 11.05 -2.06
CA PRO A 53 -30.07 9.89 -1.16
C PRO A 53 -28.75 9.10 -1.26
N PHE A 54 -28.13 9.08 -2.45
CA PHE A 54 -26.84 8.43 -2.70
C PHE A 54 -25.64 9.14 -2.05
N GLU A 55 -25.78 10.38 -1.58
CA GLU A 55 -24.78 11.09 -0.77
C GLU A 55 -24.83 10.66 0.72
N ARG A 56 -25.77 9.79 1.11
CA ARG A 56 -25.81 9.24 2.47
C ARG A 56 -25.01 7.95 2.55
N LEU A 57 -24.06 7.90 3.48
CA LEU A 57 -23.34 6.67 3.81
C LEU A 57 -24.32 5.64 4.41
N SER A 58 -24.45 4.47 3.80
CA SER A 58 -25.34 3.40 4.29
C SER A 58 -24.62 2.04 4.35
N PRO A 59 -25.01 1.12 5.25
CA PRO A 59 -24.37 -0.19 5.29
C PRO A 59 -24.66 -0.97 4.01
N SER A 60 -23.65 -1.66 3.47
CA SER A 60 -23.80 -2.52 2.30
C SER A 60 -23.29 -3.93 2.60
N ARG A 61 -23.79 -4.91 1.84
CA ARG A 61 -23.42 -6.33 1.96
C ARG A 61 -23.46 -6.95 0.57
N PHE A 62 -22.54 -7.88 0.31
CA PHE A 62 -22.66 -8.72 -0.86
C PHE A 62 -23.92 -9.59 -0.76
N PRO A 63 -24.67 -9.75 -1.87
CA PRO A 63 -25.78 -10.67 -1.91
C PRO A 63 -25.27 -12.10 -1.68
N TRP A 64 -26.10 -12.93 -1.05
CA TRP A 64 -25.80 -14.35 -0.96
C TRP A 64 -25.90 -14.98 -2.36
N PRO A 65 -25.03 -15.94 -2.69
CA PRO A 65 -25.14 -16.66 -3.95
C PRO A 65 -26.49 -17.39 -4.02
N SER A 66 -27.17 -17.32 -5.17
CA SER A 66 -28.45 -17.99 -5.40
C SER A 66 -28.31 -19.15 -6.40
N SER A 67 -29.20 -20.13 -6.29
CA SER A 67 -29.25 -21.28 -7.22
C SER A 67 -29.69 -20.90 -8.63
N ASP A 68 -30.28 -19.72 -8.82
CA ASP A 68 -30.75 -19.22 -10.12
C ASP A 68 -29.63 -18.49 -10.89
N GLU A 69 -28.52 -18.17 -10.20
CA GLU A 69 -27.32 -17.53 -10.75
C GLU A 69 -26.21 -18.56 -11.02
N VAL A 70 -26.55 -19.72 -11.57
CA VAL A 70 -25.55 -20.71 -11.99
C VAL A 70 -24.70 -20.12 -13.12
N ALA A 71 -23.53 -19.61 -12.75
CA ALA A 71 -22.56 -19.09 -13.70
C ALA A 71 -21.81 -20.24 -14.41
N ASP A 72 -21.44 -20.00 -15.67
CA ASP A 72 -20.55 -20.87 -16.43
C ASP A 72 -19.23 -21.12 -15.67
N ALA A 73 -18.75 -22.37 -15.69
CA ALA A 73 -17.56 -22.78 -14.96
C ALA A 73 -16.30 -21.98 -15.38
N GLN A 74 -16.22 -21.57 -16.65
CA GLN A 74 -15.10 -20.72 -17.11
C GLN A 74 -15.18 -19.33 -16.50
N SER A 75 -16.38 -18.74 -16.46
CA SER A 75 -16.63 -17.43 -15.83
C SER A 75 -16.31 -17.45 -14.33
N VAL A 76 -16.69 -18.51 -13.62
CA VAL A 76 -16.31 -18.70 -12.21
C VAL A 76 -14.80 -18.87 -12.06
N HIS A 77 -14.14 -19.61 -12.95
CA HIS A 77 -12.69 -19.76 -12.93
C HIS A 77 -11.97 -18.43 -13.18
N LEU A 78 -12.45 -17.63 -14.13
CA LEU A 78 -11.90 -16.30 -14.42
C LEU A 78 -12.11 -15.34 -13.24
N LEU A 79 -13.30 -15.33 -12.64
CA LEU A 79 -13.56 -14.57 -11.43
C LEU A 79 -12.65 -15.01 -10.28
N TRP A 80 -12.42 -16.31 -10.11
CA TRP A 80 -11.49 -16.82 -9.12
C TRP A 80 -10.04 -16.40 -9.39
N GLN A 81 -9.56 -16.46 -10.64
CA GLN A 81 -8.24 -15.96 -11.02
C GLN A 81 -8.11 -14.45 -10.75
N ALA A 82 -9.13 -13.67 -11.13
CA ALA A 82 -9.19 -12.23 -10.90
C ALA A 82 -9.21 -11.91 -9.40
N ALA A 83 -10.04 -12.59 -8.61
CA ALA A 83 -10.08 -12.46 -7.16
C ALA A 83 -8.75 -12.87 -6.52
N ARG A 84 -8.09 -13.92 -6.99
CA ARG A 84 -6.76 -14.33 -6.49
C ARG A 84 -5.70 -13.26 -6.76
N LEU A 85 -5.77 -12.58 -7.90
CA LEU A 85 -4.89 -11.46 -8.25
C LEU A 85 -5.21 -10.21 -7.42
N LEU A 86 -6.48 -9.87 -7.25
CA LEU A 86 -6.96 -8.73 -6.45
C LEU A 86 -6.65 -8.92 -4.95
N LEU A 87 -6.89 -10.11 -4.41
CA LEU A 87 -6.67 -10.43 -2.99
C LEU A 87 -5.19 -10.62 -2.65
N ARG A 88 -4.30 -10.66 -3.64
CA ARG A 88 -2.85 -10.66 -3.41
C ARG A 88 -2.41 -9.43 -2.62
N GLU A 89 -3.14 -8.33 -2.73
CA GLU A 89 -2.84 -7.07 -2.01
C GLU A 89 -3.39 -7.04 -0.57
N GLY A 90 -4.37 -7.89 -0.21
CA GLY A 90 -5.10 -7.79 1.06
C GLY A 90 -5.04 -9.00 1.99
N ALA A 91 -4.74 -10.20 1.49
CA ALA A 91 -4.83 -11.45 2.26
C ALA A 91 -3.46 -11.99 2.74
N ALA A 92 -2.36 -11.32 2.40
CA ALA A 92 -1.03 -11.71 2.84
C ALA A 92 -0.73 -11.15 4.25
N PRO A 93 0.09 -11.84 5.07
CA PRO A 93 0.48 -11.33 6.39
C PRO A 93 1.26 -10.01 6.34
N PHE A 94 1.74 -9.61 5.16
CA PHE A 94 2.48 -8.37 4.90
C PHE A 94 1.88 -7.68 3.67
N ARG A 95 1.59 -6.37 3.77
CA ARG A 95 0.99 -5.59 2.67
C ARG A 95 1.93 -5.46 1.47
N SER A 96 3.24 -5.40 1.74
CA SER A 96 4.29 -5.27 0.74
C SER A 96 4.35 -6.43 -0.27
N LEU A 97 3.91 -7.64 0.07
CA LEU A 97 4.06 -8.82 -0.81
C LEU A 97 3.22 -8.75 -2.09
N GLY A 98 2.11 -7.99 -2.06
CA GLY A 98 1.32 -7.69 -3.26
C GLY A 98 1.99 -6.65 -4.18
N ARG A 99 2.97 -5.91 -3.64
CA ARG A 99 3.57 -4.70 -4.22
C ARG A 99 5.04 -4.85 -4.56
N ILE A 100 5.54 -6.08 -4.63
CA ILE A 100 6.92 -6.39 -5.02
C ILE A 100 6.96 -7.37 -6.18
N SER A 101 8.00 -7.23 -7.00
CA SER A 101 8.28 -8.09 -8.16
C SER A 101 9.31 -9.19 -7.85
N VAL A 102 9.67 -9.35 -6.58
CA VAL A 102 10.52 -10.45 -6.08
C VAL A 102 9.71 -11.40 -5.21
N ARG A 103 10.01 -12.71 -5.29
CA ARG A 103 9.51 -13.69 -4.32
C ARG A 103 10.54 -13.86 -3.21
N PRO A 104 10.30 -13.30 -2.01
CA PRO A 104 11.25 -13.45 -0.92
C PRO A 104 11.28 -14.89 -0.42
N ARG A 105 12.47 -15.33 0.01
CA ARG A 105 12.64 -16.62 0.69
C ARG A 105 12.19 -16.49 2.14
N THR A 106 11.79 -17.60 2.75
CA THR A 106 11.26 -17.61 4.13
C THR A 106 12.20 -16.96 5.14
N TYR A 107 13.51 -17.18 5.03
CA TYR A 107 14.49 -16.57 5.93
C TYR A 107 14.54 -15.03 5.81
N GLN A 108 14.29 -14.48 4.61
CA GLN A 108 14.32 -13.04 4.36
C GLN A 108 13.14 -12.31 5.01
N LEU A 109 12.12 -13.05 5.46
CA LEU A 109 10.99 -12.51 6.21
C LEU A 109 11.30 -12.35 7.70
N VAL A 110 12.36 -12.97 8.22
CA VAL A 110 12.72 -12.88 9.65
C VAL A 110 13.11 -11.44 10.03
N PRO A 111 14.00 -10.75 9.31
CA PRO A 111 14.29 -9.34 9.57
C PRO A 111 13.04 -8.45 9.52
N LEU A 112 12.13 -8.70 8.58
CA LEU A 112 10.87 -7.98 8.45
C LEU A 112 9.99 -8.17 9.71
N MET A 113 9.78 -9.41 10.15
CA MET A 113 9.02 -9.70 11.37
C MET A 113 9.65 -9.07 12.61
N MET A 114 10.99 -9.03 12.68
CA MET A 114 11.69 -8.36 13.78
C MET A 114 11.48 -6.85 13.73
N ALA A 115 11.64 -6.22 12.56
CA ALA A 115 11.46 -4.79 12.37
C ALA A 115 10.06 -4.31 12.77
N LEU A 116 9.01 -5.05 12.40
CA LEU A 116 7.62 -4.70 12.75
C LEU A 116 7.31 -4.77 14.26
N ARG A 117 8.20 -5.35 15.08
CA ARG A 117 8.03 -5.44 16.54
C ARG A 117 8.77 -4.34 17.31
N ILE A 118 9.53 -3.49 16.63
CA ILE A 118 10.36 -2.45 17.25
C ILE A 118 10.13 -1.09 16.57
N TRP A 119 9.78 -0.07 17.35
CA TRP A 119 9.67 1.30 16.87
C TRP A 119 10.46 2.27 17.78
N PRO A 120 11.38 3.08 17.23
CA PRO A 120 11.81 3.13 15.83
C PRO A 120 12.59 1.87 15.40
N VAL A 121 12.48 1.48 14.13
CA VAL A 121 13.19 0.31 13.59
C VAL A 121 14.71 0.54 13.63
N ARG A 122 15.43 -0.29 14.40
CA ARG A 122 16.90 -0.29 14.49
C ARG A 122 17.40 -1.72 14.45
N LEU A 123 17.82 -2.18 13.27
CA LEU A 123 18.21 -3.56 13.01
C LEU A 123 19.56 -3.60 12.30
N LEU A 124 20.44 -4.52 12.71
CA LEU A 124 21.64 -4.89 11.96
C LEU A 124 21.38 -6.23 11.25
N ILE A 125 21.36 -6.20 9.92
CA ILE A 125 21.26 -7.40 9.08
C ILE A 125 22.67 -7.78 8.64
N ALA A 126 23.19 -8.88 9.18
CA ALA A 126 24.59 -9.29 9.03
C ALA A 126 24.74 -10.70 8.44
N ASP A 127 23.79 -11.14 7.62
CA ASP A 127 23.87 -12.42 6.91
C ASP A 127 25.05 -12.46 5.92
N ASP A 128 25.39 -13.65 5.44
CA ASP A 128 26.50 -13.85 4.51
C ASP A 128 26.33 -13.08 3.18
N VAL A 129 27.45 -12.90 2.48
CA VAL A 129 27.46 -12.27 1.15
C VAL A 129 26.60 -13.10 0.19
N GLY A 130 25.72 -12.43 -0.56
CA GLY A 130 24.82 -13.09 -1.53
C GLY A 130 23.50 -13.63 -0.96
N VAL A 131 23.28 -13.59 0.36
CA VAL A 131 22.03 -14.07 0.99
C VAL A 131 20.82 -13.20 0.64
N GLY A 132 21.05 -11.92 0.31
CA GLY A 132 20.03 -10.99 -0.15
C GLY A 132 19.69 -9.88 0.85
N LYS A 133 20.69 -9.34 1.56
CA LYS A 133 20.53 -8.20 2.49
C LYS A 133 19.79 -7.00 1.89
N THR A 134 20.02 -6.71 0.61
CA THR A 134 19.30 -5.66 -0.14
C THR A 134 17.80 -5.96 -0.23
N ILE A 135 17.44 -7.22 -0.44
CA ILE A 135 16.03 -7.66 -0.47
C ILE A 135 15.40 -7.50 0.91
N GLU A 136 16.09 -7.91 1.97
CA GLU A 136 15.58 -7.82 3.34
C GLU A 136 15.34 -6.37 3.77
N ALA A 137 16.29 -5.47 3.46
CA ALA A 137 16.12 -4.05 3.68
C ALA A 137 14.95 -3.47 2.86
N GLY A 138 14.84 -3.84 1.57
CA GLY A 138 13.74 -3.41 0.71
C GLY A 138 12.37 -3.91 1.18
N LEU A 139 12.27 -5.13 1.71
CA LEU A 139 11.04 -5.67 2.30
C LEU A 139 10.59 -4.84 3.50
N ILE A 140 11.51 -4.49 4.40
CA ILE A 140 11.22 -3.64 5.56
C ILE A 140 10.72 -2.27 5.10
N VAL A 141 11.45 -1.61 4.20
CA VAL A 141 11.08 -0.28 3.70
C VAL A 141 9.73 -0.32 2.98
N ARG A 142 9.49 -1.31 2.12
CA ARG A 142 8.22 -1.42 1.39
C ARG A 142 7.05 -1.70 2.33
N GLU A 143 7.23 -2.53 3.35
CA GLU A 143 6.16 -2.79 4.31
C GLU A 143 5.80 -1.53 5.10
N LEU A 144 6.80 -0.81 5.63
CA LEU A 144 6.56 0.43 6.36
C LEU A 144 5.91 1.50 5.46
N TRP A 145 6.26 1.53 4.16
CA TRP A 145 5.64 2.40 3.17
C TRP A 145 4.16 2.06 2.95
N GLU A 146 3.82 0.78 2.70
CA GLU A 146 2.43 0.33 2.51
C GLU A 146 1.56 0.41 3.80
N GLN A 147 2.20 0.42 4.96
CA GLN A 147 1.52 0.68 6.23
C GLN A 147 1.27 2.18 6.46
N GLY A 148 1.98 3.06 5.74
CA GLY A 148 1.92 4.51 5.91
C GLY A 148 2.78 5.05 7.06
N GLU A 149 3.59 4.20 7.69
CA GLU A 149 4.49 4.54 8.81
C GLU A 149 5.66 5.42 8.36
N ILE A 150 6.06 5.29 7.09
CA ILE A 150 7.06 6.17 6.45
C ILE A 150 6.50 6.76 5.17
N ARG A 151 6.94 7.99 4.88
CA ARG A 151 6.63 8.69 3.61
C ARG A 151 7.88 9.05 2.81
N ARG A 152 9.05 8.85 3.40
CA ARG A 152 10.37 9.15 2.82
C ARG A 152 11.38 8.18 3.41
N PHE A 153 12.35 7.76 2.61
CA PHE A 153 13.49 6.98 3.05
C PHE A 153 14.73 7.38 2.25
N ALA A 154 15.90 7.05 2.77
CA ALA A 154 17.17 7.21 2.09
C ALA A 154 18.02 5.95 2.29
N VAL A 155 18.82 5.62 1.28
CA VAL A 155 19.81 4.56 1.35
C VAL A 155 21.19 5.21 1.29
N LEU A 156 22.00 4.97 2.31
CA LEU A 156 23.39 5.39 2.34
C LEU A 156 24.26 4.19 1.97
N CYS A 157 24.95 4.27 0.84
CA CYS A 157 25.84 3.23 0.36
C CYS A 157 27.09 3.83 -0.31
N PRO A 158 28.18 3.05 -0.42
CA PRO A 158 29.33 3.43 -1.23
C PRO A 158 28.95 3.80 -2.67
N PRO A 159 29.68 4.72 -3.33
CA PRO A 159 29.33 5.22 -4.66
C PRO A 159 29.13 4.14 -5.73
N TYR A 160 29.93 3.07 -5.68
CA TYR A 160 29.87 1.96 -6.64
C TYR A 160 28.64 1.04 -6.46
N LEU A 161 27.88 1.18 -5.36
CA LEU A 161 26.64 0.44 -5.13
C LEU A 161 25.39 1.26 -5.44
N CYS A 162 25.50 2.57 -5.67
CA CYS A 162 24.34 3.45 -5.87
C CYS A 162 23.46 2.99 -7.03
N ASP A 163 24.07 2.68 -8.18
CA ASP A 163 23.33 2.24 -9.38
C ASP A 163 22.67 0.88 -9.16
N GLN A 164 23.34 -0.03 -8.43
CA GLN A 164 22.76 -1.32 -8.06
C GLN A 164 21.54 -1.13 -7.15
N TRP A 165 21.66 -0.29 -6.12
CA TRP A 165 20.54 0.00 -5.22
C TRP A 165 19.37 0.64 -5.95
N GLN A 166 19.63 1.65 -6.80
CA GLN A 166 18.60 2.28 -7.60
C GLN A 166 17.86 1.25 -8.47
N LYS A 167 18.61 0.40 -9.18
CA LYS A 167 18.05 -0.65 -10.02
C LYS A 167 17.22 -1.65 -9.22
N GLU A 168 17.74 -2.14 -8.08
CA GLU A 168 17.00 -3.10 -7.25
C GLU A 168 15.73 -2.49 -6.64
N LEU A 169 15.78 -1.24 -6.18
CA LEU A 169 14.62 -0.50 -5.67
C LEU A 169 13.55 -0.31 -6.74
N GLN A 170 13.94 0.03 -7.97
CA GLN A 170 13.01 0.21 -9.07
C GLN A 170 12.41 -1.12 -9.55
N GLU A 171 13.26 -2.09 -9.90
CA GLU A 171 12.82 -3.35 -10.52
C GLU A 171 12.06 -4.27 -9.55
N LYS A 172 12.45 -4.30 -8.27
CA LYS A 172 11.91 -5.27 -7.31
C LYS A 172 10.88 -4.67 -6.37
N PHE A 173 11.01 -3.38 -6.04
CA PHE A 173 10.20 -2.72 -5.01
C PHE A 173 9.38 -1.54 -5.55
N HIS A 174 9.47 -1.24 -6.85
CA HIS A 174 8.73 -0.17 -7.51
C HIS A 174 8.91 1.20 -6.84
N PHE A 175 10.15 1.49 -6.44
CA PHE A 175 10.55 2.81 -5.96
C PHE A 175 11.42 3.51 -7.02
N ASP A 176 10.97 4.68 -7.48
CA ASP A 176 11.77 5.56 -8.34
C ASP A 176 12.75 6.39 -7.48
N ALA A 177 13.78 5.72 -6.98
CA ALA A 177 14.84 6.35 -6.20
C ALA A 177 15.76 7.20 -7.09
N VAL A 178 16.22 8.33 -6.55
CA VAL A 178 17.16 9.23 -7.24
C VAL A 178 18.53 9.13 -6.57
N VAL A 179 19.58 8.92 -7.37
CA VAL A 179 20.96 8.92 -6.87
C VAL A 179 21.40 10.36 -6.58
N ILE A 180 21.72 10.64 -5.32
CA ILE A 180 22.26 11.92 -4.86
C ILE A 180 23.78 11.80 -4.74
N ASN A 181 24.49 12.57 -5.55
CA ASN A 181 25.95 12.72 -5.48
C ASN A 181 26.32 14.18 -5.76
N SER A 182 27.61 14.52 -5.68
CA SER A 182 28.11 15.88 -5.91
C SER A 182 27.75 16.44 -7.30
N ALA A 183 27.58 15.59 -8.31
CA ALA A 183 27.19 16.00 -9.66
C ALA A 183 25.68 16.20 -9.81
N THR A 184 24.84 15.44 -9.10
CA THR A 184 23.38 15.52 -9.20
C THR A 184 22.75 16.49 -8.21
N ALA A 185 23.38 16.74 -7.07
CA ALA A 185 22.85 17.58 -5.98
C ALA A 185 22.42 18.98 -6.49
N GLY A 186 23.30 19.68 -7.20
CA GLY A 186 22.99 21.02 -7.71
C GLY A 186 21.86 21.05 -8.74
N ARG A 187 21.64 19.95 -9.50
CA ARG A 187 20.49 19.84 -10.41
C ARG A 187 19.20 19.59 -9.64
N LEU A 188 19.26 18.77 -8.60
CA LEU A 188 18.11 18.38 -7.78
C LEU A 188 17.67 19.53 -6.86
N ASP A 189 18.59 20.33 -6.31
CA ASP A 189 18.25 21.54 -5.54
C ASP A 189 17.43 22.52 -6.38
N ARG A 190 17.76 22.68 -7.67
CA ARG A 190 16.99 23.55 -8.59
C ARG A 190 15.58 23.05 -8.88
N GLN A 191 15.33 21.75 -8.72
CA GLN A 191 14.01 21.14 -8.88
C GLN A 191 13.21 21.15 -7.57
N THR A 192 13.85 21.53 -6.46
CA THR A 192 13.24 21.55 -5.13
C THR A 192 12.58 22.91 -4.89
N PRO A 193 11.41 22.97 -4.24
CA PRO A 193 10.75 24.25 -3.94
C PRO A 193 11.65 25.22 -3.15
N PRO A 194 11.49 26.54 -3.34
CA PRO A 194 12.27 27.53 -2.61
C PRO A 194 12.23 27.30 -1.10
N GLY A 195 13.40 27.31 -0.44
CA GLY A 195 13.51 27.08 1.00
C GLY A 195 13.66 25.61 1.43
N ARG A 196 13.84 24.68 0.49
CA ARG A 196 14.19 23.28 0.75
C ARG A 196 15.44 22.90 -0.04
N SER A 197 16.25 22.02 0.54
CA SER A 197 17.40 21.39 -0.12
C SER A 197 17.20 19.87 -0.13
N VAL A 198 17.84 19.21 -1.10
CA VAL A 198 17.81 17.75 -1.26
C VAL A 198 18.46 17.02 -0.09
#